data_AF-A0A843DWK0-F1
#
_entry.id   AF-A0A843DWK0-F1
#
_cell.length_a   1.000
_cell.length_b   1.000
_cell.length_c   1.000
_cell.angle_alpha   90.00
_cell.angle_beta   90.00
_cell.angle_gamma   90.00
#
_symmetry.space_group_name_H-M   'P 1'
#
loop_
_entity.id
_entity.type
_entity.pdbx_description
1 polymer ?
#
loop_
_entity_poly.entity_id
_entity_poly.type
_entity_poly.pdbx_seq_one_letter_code
_entity_poly.pdbx_strand_id
1 'polypeptide(L)' 'MKCYVCEQQGIDREATGVCIVCGMGLCSEHMVRSDVEIREGGYPFPSRT' A
#
# COMPACT_ATOMS: atom_id res chain seq x y z
N MET A 1 -11.24 -11.60 9.02
CA MET A 1 -10.91 -10.15 9.18
C MET A 1 -11.35 -9.47 7.90
N LYS A 2 -11.96 -8.27 7.91
CA LYS A 2 -12.58 -7.72 6.69
C LYS A 2 -11.67 -6.79 5.91
N CYS A 3 -11.88 -6.73 4.58
CA CYS A 3 -11.17 -5.80 3.72
C CYS A 3 -11.65 -4.36 3.94
N TYR A 4 -10.73 -3.48 4.31
CA TYR A 4 -11.03 -2.07 4.61
C TYR A 4 -11.70 -1.32 3.45
N VAL A 5 -11.33 -1.64 2.20
CA VAL A 5 -11.88 -1.01 1.00
C VAL A 5 -13.26 -1.58 0.66
N CYS A 6 -13.46 -2.90 0.83
CA CYS A 6 -14.77 -3.52 0.62
C CYS A 6 -15.81 -3.04 1.64
N GLU A 7 -15.43 -2.90 2.91
CA GLU A 7 -16.34 -2.42 3.95
C GLU A 7 -16.83 -0.99 3.67
N GLN A 8 -15.96 -0.11 3.14
CA GLN A 8 -16.37 1.25 2.75
C GLN A 8 -17.37 1.27 1.59
N GLN A 9 -17.39 0.23 0.76
CA GLN A 9 -18.36 0.06 -0.32
C GLN A 9 -19.62 -0.68 0.13
N GLY A 10 -19.71 -1.07 1.41
CA GLY A 10 -20.80 -1.88 1.94
C GLY A 10 -20.74 -3.34 1.49
N ILE A 11 -19.60 -3.80 0.98
CA ILE A 11 -19.38 -5.17 0.53
C ILE A 11 -18.73 -5.96 1.66
N ASP A 12 -19.39 -7.03 2.10
CA ASP A 12 -18.80 -7.95 3.07
C ASP A 12 -17.80 -8.87 2.39
N ARG A 13 -16.50 -8.64 2.63
CA ARG A 13 -15.43 -9.44 2.06
C ARG A 13 -14.29 -9.62 3.04
N GLU A 14 -13.78 -10.84 3.13
CA GLU A 14 -12.62 -11.15 3.96
C GLU A 14 -11.32 -10.59 3.36
N ALA A 15 -10.47 -10.05 4.23
CA ALA A 15 -9.11 -9.68 3.95
C ALA A 15 -8.23 -10.92 3.94
N THR A 16 -7.46 -11.10 2.87
CA THR A 16 -6.52 -12.21 2.66
C THR A 16 -5.11 -11.83 3.08
N GLY A 17 -4.81 -10.53 3.24
CA GLY A 17 -3.51 -10.06 3.69
C GLY A 17 -3.52 -8.61 4.18
N VAL A 18 -2.33 -8.10 4.47
CA VAL A 18 -2.11 -6.75 5.02
C VAL A 18 -1.14 -5.95 4.14
N CYS A 19 -1.42 -4.67 3.92
CA CYS A 19 -0.50 -3.78 3.21
C CYS A 19 0.72 -3.46 4.10
N ILE A 20 1.93 -3.76 3.64
CA ILE A 20 3.16 -3.54 4.40
C ILE A 20 3.47 -2.05 4.67
N VAL A 21 2.92 -1.15 3.85
CA VAL A 21 3.19 0.30 3.97
C VAL A 21 2.30 0.96 5.03
N CYS A 22 1.03 0.58 5.11
CA CYS A 22 0.02 1.26 5.92
C CYS A 22 -0.72 0.36 6.92
N GLY A 23 -0.50 -0.95 6.91
CA GLY A 23 -1.12 -1.89 7.85
C GLY A 23 -2.60 -2.20 7.59
N MET A 24 -3.17 -1.73 6.48
CA MET A 24 -4.58 -1.99 6.14
C MET A 24 -4.79 -3.45 5.71
N GLY A 25 -5.84 -4.09 6.23
CA GLY A 25 -6.29 -5.42 5.80
C GLY A 25 -7.02 -5.35 4.45
N LEU A 26 -6.52 -6.07 3.45
CA LEU A 26 -7.02 -6.03 2.07
C LEU A 26 -7.33 -7.43 1.54
N CYS A 27 -8.38 -7.54 0.71
CA CYS A 27 -8.66 -8.75 -0.06
C CYS A 27 -7.70 -8.84 -1.26
N SER A 28 -7.64 -10.01 -1.91
CA SER A 28 -6.78 -10.25 -3.08
C SER A 28 -6.97 -9.25 -4.24
N GLU A 29 -8.17 -8.69 -4.42
CA GLU A 29 -8.43 -7.69 -5.47
C GLU A 29 -7.94 -6.29 -5.12
N HIS A 30 -8.03 -5.89 -3.85
CA HIS A 30 -7.56 -4.58 -3.40
C HIS A 30 -6.07 -4.58 -3.02
N MET A 31 -5.42 -5.73 -3.08
CA MET A 31 -4.00 -5.88 -2.83
C MET A 31 -3.21 -5.51 -4.08
N VAL A 32 -3.04 -4.21 -4.30
CA VAL A 32 -2.22 -3.71 -5.40
C VAL A 32 -0.75 -3.77 -4.98
N ARG A 33 -0.01 -4.69 -5.59
CA ARG A 33 1.45 -4.69 -5.51
C ARG A 33 1.98 -3.81 -6.64
N SER A 34 2.19 -2.54 -6.33
CA SER A 34 3.02 -1.69 -7.17
C SER A 34 4.44 -1.78 -6.65
N ASP A 35 5.37 -2.17 -7.53
CA ASP A 35 6.78 -1.98 -7.28
C ASP A 35 7.01 -0.48 -7.14
N VAL A 36 7.24 -0.04 -5.90
CA VAL A 36 7.58 1.36 -5.65
C VAL A 36 8.96 1.52 -6.25
N GLU A 37 9.06 2.22 -7.39
CA GLU A 37 10.36 2.56 -7.96
C GLU A 37 11.15 3.26 -6.86
N ILE A 38 12.17 2.56 -6.35
CA ILE A 38 13.14 3.14 -5.44
C ILE A 38 13.81 4.22 -6.28
N ARG A 39 13.35 5.46 -6.13
CA ARG A 39 14.07 6.60 -6.68
C ARG A 39 15.45 6.51 -6.07
N GLU A 40 16.44 6.21 -6.91
CA GLU A 40 17.84 6.29 -6.55
C GLU A 40 18.07 7.72 -6.09
N GLY A 41 18.06 7.91 -4.77
CA GLY A 41 18.51 9.13 -4.14
C GLY A 41 19.99 9.22 -4.46
N GLY A 42 20.30 9.80 -5.61
CA GLY A 42 21.64 10.16 -6.02
C GLY A 42 22.17 11.17 -5.02
N TYR A 43 22.82 10.66 -3.98
CA TYR A 43 23.69 11.44 -3.13
C TYR A 43 24.81 12.00 -4.04
N PRO A 44 25.11 13.31 -4.00
CA PRO A 44 24.83 14.24 -2.91
C PRO A 44 23.66 15.19 -3.20
N PHE A 45 22.90 15.49 -2.14
CA PHE A 45 22.04 16.68 -2.09
C PHE A 45 22.86 17.92 -2.51
N PRO A 46 22.33 18.82 -3.36
CA PRO A 46 22.98 20.10 -3.58
C PRO A 46 22.92 20.87 -2.25
N SER A 47 23.99 20.80 -1.46
CA SER A 47 24.29 21.82 -0.48
C SER A 47 24.40 23.11 -1.26
N ARG A 48 23.37 23.96 -1.17
CA ARG A 48 23.44 25.32 -1.68
C ARG A 48 24.73 25.94 -1.14
N THR A 49 25.52 26.42 -2.09
CA THR A 49 26.79 27.13 -1.93
C THR A 49 26.61 28.39 -1.11
#